data_AF-A0A968RQ09-F1
#
_entry.id   AF-A0A968RQ09-F1
#
_cell.length_a   1.000
_cell.length_b   1.000
_cell.length_c   1.000
_cell.angle_alpha   90.00
_cell.angle_beta   90.00
_cell.angle_gamma   90.00
#
_symmetry.space_group_name_H-M   'P 1'
#
loop_
_entity.id
_entity.type
_entity.pdbx_description
1 polymer ?
#
loop_
_entity_poly.entity_id
_entity_poly.type
_entity_poly.pdbx_seq_one_letter_code
_entity_poly.pdbx_strand_id
1 'polypeptide(L)' 'MSELITIKTVSVCQGEGYFAANKPRFVSGVFRDTLSTMNGCDSIVVTNLSVIHCKYSE' A
#
# COMPACT_ATOMS: atom_id res chain seq x y z
N MET A 1 18.50 3.15 16.57
CA MET A 1 18.08 2.80 15.20
C MET A 1 16.59 2.51 15.23
N SER A 2 15.76 3.54 15.19
CA SER A 2 14.31 3.39 15.16
C SER A 2 13.89 3.10 13.72
N GLU A 3 13.33 1.93 13.49
CA GLU A 3 12.71 1.58 12.21
C GLU A 3 11.54 2.55 11.97
N LEU A 4 11.56 3.27 10.84
CA LEU A 4 10.49 4.19 10.50
C LEU A 4 9.37 3.39 9.83
N ILE A 5 8.27 3.18 10.56
CA ILE A 5 7.08 2.52 10.02
C ILE A 5 6.13 3.61 9.51
N THR A 6 5.94 3.66 8.18
CA THR A 6 4.93 4.49 7.54
C THR A 6 3.70 3.65 7.22
N ILE A 7 2.53 4.04 7.74
CA ILE A 7 1.26 3.38 7.43
C ILE A 7 0.49 4.24 6.43
N LYS A 8 0.15 3.69 5.28
CA LYS A 8 -0.61 4.33 4.21
C LYS A 8 -1.93 3.59 3.98
N THR A 9 -3.06 4.25 4.20
CA THR A 9 -4.39 3.71 3.90
C THR A 9 -4.85 4.23 2.55
N VAL A 10 -5.24 3.33 1.64
CA VAL A 10 -5.72 3.67 0.30
C VAL A 10 -7.00 2.92 0.00
N SER A 11 -7.98 3.61 -0.56
CA SER A 11 -9.20 3.00 -1.08
C SER A 11 -9.24 3.18 -2.59
N VAL A 12 -9.43 2.10 -3.33
CA VAL A 12 -9.55 2.10 -4.80
C VAL A 12 -10.85 1.46 -5.23
N CYS A 13 -11.32 1.80 -6.43
CA CYS A 13 -12.52 1.20 -6.97
C CYS A 13 -12.28 -0.24 -7.42
N GLN A 14 -13.31 -1.08 -7.38
CA GLN A 14 -13.25 -2.42 -7.96
C GLN A 14 -12.92 -2.30 -9.45
N GLY A 15 -11.86 -3.00 -9.87
CA GLY A 15 -11.31 -2.92 -11.23
C GLY A 15 -10.12 -1.98 -11.36
N GLU A 16 -9.87 -1.10 -10.38
CA GLU A 16 -8.66 -0.29 -10.32
C GLU A 16 -7.53 -1.05 -9.62
N GLY A 17 -6.35 -0.99 -10.22
CA GLY A 17 -5.13 -1.55 -9.64
C GLY A 17 -4.40 -0.50 -8.81
N TYR A 18 -3.89 -0.90 -7.65
CA TYR A 18 -2.99 -0.09 -6.83
C TYR A 18 -1.61 -0.74 -6.71
N PHE A 19 -0.53 0.01 -6.91
CA PHE A 19 0.83 -0.52 -6.81
C PHE A 19 1.31 -0.53 -5.35
N ALA A 20 1.54 -1.72 -4.79
CA ALA A 20 2.03 -1.89 -3.41
C ALA A 20 2.89 -3.14 -3.25
N ALA A 21 3.95 -3.04 -2.44
CA ALA A 21 4.95 -4.10 -2.24
C ALA A 21 5.50 -4.61 -3.58
N ASN A 22 5.98 -3.68 -4.41
CA ASN A 22 6.53 -3.89 -5.74
C ASN A 22 5.66 -4.68 -6.73
N LYS A 23 4.33 -4.72 -6.53
CA LYS A 23 3.38 -5.43 -7.40
C LYS A 23 2.04 -4.69 -7.51
N PRO A 24 1.33 -4.79 -8.65
CA PRO A 24 -0.04 -4.32 -8.75
C PRO A 24 -0.98 -5.19 -7.89
N ARG A 25 -1.88 -4.54 -7.16
CA ARG A 25 -2.85 -5.15 -6.25
C ARG A 25 -4.25 -4.76 -6.69
N PHE A 26 -5.11 -5.77 -6.82
CA PHE A 26 -6.52 -5.63 -7.22
C PHE A 26 -7.47 -6.13 -6.14
N VAL A 27 -6.93 -6.48 -4.97
CA VAL A 27 -7.67 -7.04 -3.84
C VAL A 27 -7.31 -6.28 -2.57
N SER A 28 -8.29 -6.15 -1.68
CA SER A 28 -8.09 -5.54 -0.37
C SER A 28 -7.06 -6.35 0.43
N GLY A 29 -6.20 -5.67 1.18
CA GLY A 29 -5.19 -6.32 1.99
C GLY A 29 -4.14 -5.37 2.53
N VAL A 30 -3.30 -5.89 3.42
CA VAL A 30 -2.17 -5.17 3.98
C VAL A 30 -0.87 -5.63 3.30
N PHE A 31 -0.16 -4.69 2.69
CA PHE A 31 1.07 -4.93 1.95
C PHE A 31 2.24 -4.23 2.63
N ARG A 32 3.26 -4.99 3.00
CA ARG A 32 4.51 -4.48 3.59
C ARG A 32 5.59 -4.40 2.52
N ASP A 33 6.24 -3.25 2.45
CA ASP A 33 7.44 -3.01 1.65
C ASP A 33 8.57 -2.56 2.59
N THR A 34 9.77 -3.05 2.34
CA THR A 34 10.96 -2.67 3.13
C THR A 34 11.85 -1.86 2.20
N LEU A 35 11.85 -0.55 2.37
CA LEU A 35 12.79 0.32 1.69
C LEU A 35 14.07 0.35 2.50
N SER A 36 14.99 -0.52 2.12
CA SER A 36 16.38 -0.50 2.59
C SER A 36 17.15 0.55 1.78
N THR A 37 17.58 1.62 2.44
CA THR A 37 18.49 2.61 1.84
C THR A 37 19.93 2.10 1.95
N MET A 38 20.81 2.50 1.02
CA MET A 38 22.23 2.09 1.01
C MET A 38 22.98 2.43 2.32
N ASN A 39 22.39 3.28 3.18
CA ASN A 39 22.95 3.73 4.46
C ASN A 39 22.32 3.05 5.69
N GLY A 40 21.49 2.01 5.54
CA GLY A 40 20.97 1.21 6.66
C GLY A 40 19.90 1.89 7.52
N CYS A 41 19.33 3.00 7.05
CA CYS A 41 18.04 3.48 7.53
C CYS A 41 16.98 2.66 6.80
N ASP A 42 16.54 1.58 7.43
CA ASP A 42 15.45 0.75 6.93
C ASP A 42 14.13 1.40 7.29
N SER A 43 13.33 1.69 6.27
CA SER A 43 11.97 2.18 6.44
C SER A 43 11.00 1.10 5.98
N ILE A 44 9.98 0.84 6.78
CA ILE A 44 8.89 -0.05 6.41
C ILE A 44 7.72 0.81 5.94
N VAL A 45 7.23 0.52 4.74
CA VAL A 45 5.97 1.07 4.25
C VAL A 45 4.90 -0.01 4.35
N VAL A 46 3.87 0.24 5.15
CA VAL A 46 2.69 -0.61 5.28
C VAL A 46 1.55 0.05 4.51
N THR A 47 1.14 -0.54 3.40
CA THR A 47 -0.05 -0.11 2.65
C THR A 47 -1.25 -0.94 3.08
N ASN A 48 -2.28 -0.31 3.64
CA ASN A 48 -3.59 -0.90 3.83
C ASN A 48 -4.50 -0.51 2.66
N LEU A 49 -4.71 -1.44 1.73
CA LEU A 49 -5.51 -1.26 0.54
C LEU A 49 -6.93 -1.79 0.75
N SER A 50 -7.92 -0.96 0.47
CA SER A 50 -9.33 -1.31 0.44
C SER A 50 -9.88 -1.17 -0.97
N VAL A 51 -10.28 -2.29 -1.57
CA VAL A 51 -10.99 -2.31 -2.85
C VAL A 51 -12.49 -2.21 -2.54
N ILE A 52 -13.10 -1.11 -2.96
CA ILE A 52 -14.52 -0.81 -2.70
C ILE A 52 -15.30 -0.74 -4.01
N HIS A 53 -16.60 -1.02 -3.93
CA HIS A 53 -17.50 -0.71 -5.04
C HIS A 53 -17.70 0.81 -5.07
N CYS A 54 -17.08 1.47 -6.04
CA CYS A 54 -17.34 2.87 -6.28
C CYS A 54 -18.75 3.02 -6.83
N LYS A 55 -19.59 3.69 -6.05
CA LYS A 55 -20.90 4.12 -6.49
C LYS A 55 -20.67 5.27 -7.47
N TYR A 56 -20.63 4.98 -8.77
CA TYR A 56 -20.96 6.01 -9.75
C TYR A 56 -22.47 6.19 -9.65
N SER A 57 -22.93 7.29 -9.06
CA SER A 57 -24.35 7.62 -9.08
C SER A 57 -24.75 7.93 -10.52
N GLU A 58 -25.72 7.18 -11.02
CA GLU A 58 -26.47 7.49 -12.25
C GLU A 58 -27.29 8.79 -12.09
#